data_AF-A0A970DFA9-F1
#
_entry.id   AF-A0A970DFA9-F1
#
_cell.length_a   1.000
_cell.length_b   1.000
_cell.length_c   1.000
_cell.angle_alpha   90.00
_cell.angle_beta   90.00
_cell.angle_gamma   90.00
#
_symmetry.space_group_name_H-M   'P 1'
#
loop_
_entity.id
_entity.type
_entity.pdbx_description
1 polymer ?
#
loop_
_entity_poly.entity_id
_entity_poly.type
_entity_poly.pdbx_seq_one_letter_code
_entity_poly.pdbx_strand_id
1 'polypeptide(L)' 'GMVDAIMKGTEPEINDTKTYDNGIKVVPSYLCEPVFADANNYKELLIDSGYYTEDQLK' A
#
# COMPACT_ATOMS: atom_id res chain seq x y z
N GLY A 1 9.65 7.58 4.52
CA GLY A 1 8.69 7.33 3.42
C GLY A 1 8.88 8.33 2.29
N MET A 2 8.03 8.30 1.26
CA MET A 2 8.18 9.20 0.09
C MET A 2 8.29 10.68 0.49
N VAL A 3 7.47 11.13 1.44
CA VAL A 3 7.51 12.50 1.98
C VAL A 3 8.88 12.81 2.55
N ASP A 4 9.42 11.98 3.44
CA ASP A 4 10.73 12.22 4.06
C ASP A 4 11.87 12.27 3.04
N ALA A 5 11.83 11.39 2.04
CA ALA A 5 12.86 11.33 1.01
C ALA A 5 12.87 12.65 0.20
N ILE A 6 11.69 13.09 -0.25
CA ILE A 6 11.53 14.35 -0.98
C ILE A 6 11.98 15.53 -0.11
N MET A 7 11.55 15.57 1.16
CA MET A 7 11.92 16.66 2.09
C MET A 7 13.43 16.71 2.38
N LYS A 8 14.13 15.58 2.28
CA LYS A 8 15.59 15.48 2.46
C LYS A 8 16.36 15.59 1.14
N GLY A 9 15.69 15.73 0.00
CA GLY A 9 16.31 15.77 -1.32
C GLY A 9 16.91 14.44 -1.79
N THR A 10 16.47 13.31 -1.21
CA THR A 10 16.87 11.96 -1.63
C THR A 10 15.79 11.32 -2.49
N GLU A 11 16.15 10.29 -3.25
CA GLU A 11 15.17 9.55 -4.05
C GLU A 11 14.28 8.68 -3.15
N PRO A 12 12.95 8.68 -3.36
CA PRO A 12 12.05 7.77 -2.67
C PRO A 12 12.26 6.33 -3.15
N GLU A 13 11.92 5.36 -2.31
CA GLU A 13 11.87 3.96 -2.70
C GLU A 13 10.73 3.74 -3.71
N ILE A 14 11.05 3.12 -4.85
CA ILE A 14 10.16 2.89 -5.99
C ILE A 14 10.41 1.48 -6.51
N ASN A 15 9.35 0.72 -6.79
CA ASN A 15 9.45 -0.64 -7.31
C ASN A 15 8.77 -0.83 -8.69
N ASP A 16 8.07 0.19 -9.21
CA ASP A 16 7.50 0.19 -10.55
C ASP A 16 7.73 1.54 -11.25
N THR A 17 8.35 1.49 -12.44
CA THR A 17 8.61 2.65 -13.30
C THR A 17 8.10 2.44 -14.72
N LYS A 18 7.11 1.55 -14.91
CA LYS A 18 6.64 1.09 -16.22
C LYS A 18 5.13 1.09 -16.36
N THR A 19 4.39 0.75 -15.31
CA THR A 19 2.96 0.40 -15.42
C THR A 19 2.04 1.62 -15.44
N TYR A 20 2.39 2.67 -14.69
CA TYR A 20 1.50 3.80 -14.46
C TYR A 20 1.75 4.98 -15.42
N ASP A 21 1.31 4.83 -16.67
CA ASP A 21 1.25 5.95 -17.62
C ASP A 21 0.00 6.80 -17.36
N ASN A 22 0.20 8.10 -17.12
CA ASN A 22 -0.89 9.05 -16.90
C ASN A 22 -1.27 9.88 -18.14
N GLY A 23 -0.77 9.51 -19.33
CA GLY A 23 -0.96 10.19 -20.60
C GLY A 23 0.08 11.29 -20.91
N ILE A 24 0.93 11.63 -19.95
CA ILE A 24 2.04 12.59 -20.12
C ILE A 24 3.39 11.91 -19.87
N LYS A 25 3.46 11.04 -18.86
CA LYS A 25 4.66 10.29 -18.50
C LYS A 25 4.29 9.01 -17.76
N VAL A 26 5.25 8.10 -17.71
CA VAL A 26 5.22 7.00 -16.75
C VAL A 26 5.61 7.52 -15.37
N VAL A 27 4.72 7.33 -14.40
CA VAL A 27 4.87 7.81 -13.02
C VAL A 27 5.63 6.77 -12.20
N PRO A 28 6.80 7.11 -11.62
CA PRO A 28 7.47 6.25 -10.64
C PRO A 28 6.53 5.96 -9.48
N SER A 29 6.26 4.69 -9.23
CA SER A 29 5.23 4.21 -8.31
C SER A 29 5.79 3.14 -7.36
N TYR A 30 5.23 3.10 -6.15
CA TYR A 30 5.50 2.03 -5.21
C TYR A 30 4.21 1.21 -5.03
N LEU A 31 4.25 -0.06 -5.41
CA LEU A 31 3.13 -0.98 -5.36
C LEU A 31 3.24 -1.81 -4.08
N CYS A 32 2.24 -1.69 -3.21
CA CYS A 32 2.08 -2.58 -2.07
C CYS A 32 1.52 -3.92 -2.54
N GLU A 33 2.01 -5.01 -1.96
CA GLU A 33 1.48 -6.34 -2.26
C GLU A 33 0.07 -6.50 -1.66
N PRO A 34 -0.96 -6.82 -2.46
CA PRO A 34 -2.29 -7.10 -1.94
C PRO A 34 -2.32 -8.50 -1.30
N VAL A 35 -3.10 -8.64 -0.23
CA VAL A 35 -3.37 -9.94 0.41
C VAL A 35 -4.82 -10.31 0.16
N PHE A 36 -5.05 -11.52 -0.35
CA PHE A 36 -6.41 -12.04 -0.57
C PHE A 36 -7.11 -12.31 0.77
N ALA A 37 -8.33 -11.81 0.91
CA ALA A 37 -9.13 -11.97 2.12
C ALA A 37 -10.47 -12.65 1.81
N ASP A 38 -10.84 -13.60 2.67
CA ASP A 38 -12.14 -14.27 2.68
C ASP A 38 -12.61 -14.53 4.13
N ALA A 39 -13.75 -15.21 4.28
CA ALA A 39 -14.32 -15.51 5.59
C ALA A 39 -13.44 -16.42 6.47
N ASN A 40 -12.45 -17.11 5.89
CA ASN A 40 -11.58 -18.03 6.61
C ASN A 40 -10.36 -17.32 7.20
N ASN A 41 -9.94 -16.17 6.66
CA ASN A 41 -8.73 -15.46 7.09
C ASN A 41 -8.95 -14.00 7.53
N TYR A 42 -10.16 -13.46 7.43
CA TYR A 42 -10.42 -12.05 7.74
C TYR A 42 -10.04 -11.65 9.17
N LYS A 43 -10.17 -12.57 10.14
CA LYS A 43 -9.87 -12.25 11.54
C LYS A 43 -8.39 -11.95 11.74
N GLU A 44 -7.51 -12.80 11.23
CA GLU A 44 -6.07 -12.56 11.29
C GLU A 44 -5.67 -11.30 10.49
N LEU A 45 -6.18 -11.17 9.27
CA LEU A 45 -5.80 -10.06 8.39
C LEU A 45 -6.32 -8.70 8.83
N LEU A 46 -7.51 -8.64 9.46
CA LEU A 46 -8.20 -7.38 9.73
C LEU A 46 -8.37 -7.07 11.22
N ILE A 47 -8.55 -8.07 12.08
CA ILE A 47 -8.71 -7.85 13.53
C ILE A 47 -7.36 -7.90 14.23
N ASP A 48 -6.61 -8.99 14.05
CA ASP A 48 -5.33 -9.17 14.76
C ASP A 48 -4.26 -8.19 14.27
N SER A 49 -4.36 -7.72 13.02
CA SER A 49 -3.55 -6.62 12.48
C SER A 49 -3.87 -5.25 13.10
N GLY A 50 -4.98 -5.13 13.83
CA GLY A 50 -5.48 -3.88 14.40
C GLY A 50 -6.12 -2.94 13.37
N TYR A 51 -6.37 -3.42 12.15
CA TYR A 51 -7.03 -2.62 11.11
C TYR A 51 -8.50 -2.31 11.45
N TYR A 52 -9.20 -3.29 12.02
CA TYR A 52 -10.52 -3.15 12.61
C TYR A 52 -10.56 -3.71 14.03
N THR A 53 -11.48 -3.19 14.83
CA THR A 53 -11.91 -3.82 16.08
C THR A 53 -12.98 -4.86 15.80
N GLU A 54 -13.12 -5.91 16.64
CA GLU A 54 -14.15 -6.94 16.44
C GLU A 54 -15.57 -6.35 16.35
N ASP A 55 -15.83 -5.27 17.08
CA ASP A 55 -17.15 -4.62 17.11
C ASP A 55 -17.51 -3.89 15.81
N GLN A 56 -16.54 -3.56 14.95
CA GLN A 56 -16.80 -2.95 13.65
C GLN A 56 -17.29 -3.95 12.59
N LEU A 57 -17.18 -5.26 12.86
CA LEU A 57 -17.57 -6.34 11.95
C LEU A 57 -18.76 -7.17 12.47
N LYS A 58 -19.46 -6.69 13.51
CA LYS A 58 -20.65 -7.33 14.10
C LYS A 58 -21.95 -6.80 13.53
#